data_AF-A0A927JHT8-F1
#
_entry.id   AF-A0A927JHT8-F1
#
_cell.length_a   1.000
_cell.length_b   1.000
_cell.length_c   1.000
_cell.angle_alpha   90.00
_cell.angle_beta   90.00
_cell.angle_gamma   90.00
#
_symmetry.space_group_name_H-M   'P 1'
#
loop_
_entity.id
_entity.type
_entity.pdbx_description
1 polymer ?
#
loop_
_entity_poly.entity_id
_entity_poly.type
_entity_poly.pdbx_seq_one_letter_code
_entity_poly.pdbx_strand_id
1 'polypeptide(L)'
;MIDRRALLAGFAATALPAFTDSDDGSVRLALDAAARAAPAEGLAMLAGFDPRALSPARRLDLLTARAGLAIDAGLATRPGDYALRLRRTLGDADPLAARHRLDHALADLHARAAPLFDRIGIAGDTIGARYVRLFAETDGHYPEDDAGRQQAVADMNRDLAARRAAVARTIADVPPYCLDVAVRTLTPAEIAAGRQGYRAAPAPGRPGAYIVDLADIRRRPAWSLPSVVAHELLPGHMIQLGIEETGPPHPLRATYAAAFVEGWATYAETLAAPGFRDPRTMLGHLHWLIFRAARGRIDLGIHSEGWSPAEARTRLAAWQGVPVYFAAFDTDLARIVKEPGTRAAEALAWLALADRAPRAAAARRHWHAAVLANGRKRLDALL
;
A
#
# COMPACT_ATOMS: atom_id res chain seq x y z
N MET A 1 -53.90 14.60 35.47
CA MET A 1 -54.47 14.35 34.13
C MET A 1 -53.99 15.48 33.23
N ILE A 2 -53.17 15.34 32.18
CA ILE A 2 -52.59 14.20 31.46
C ILE A 2 -51.17 14.62 31.02
N ASP A 3 -50.25 13.65 31.07
CA ASP A 3 -48.83 13.73 30.74
C ASP A 3 -48.59 13.92 29.21
N ARG A 4 -47.59 14.74 28.84
CA ARG A 4 -47.17 15.01 27.46
C ARG A 4 -45.74 14.52 27.24
N ARG A 5 -45.47 13.23 27.46
CA ARG A 5 -44.28 12.54 26.92
C ARG A 5 -44.60 11.11 26.49
N ALA A 6 -45.28 11.00 25.35
CA ALA A 6 -45.26 9.81 24.51
C ALA A 6 -45.49 10.24 23.05
N LEU A 7 -44.40 10.45 22.30
CA LEU A 7 -44.44 10.52 20.85
C LEU A 7 -43.58 9.37 20.31
N LEU A 8 -44.29 8.25 20.22
CA LEU A 8 -44.18 7.12 19.31
C LEU A 8 -42.99 7.11 18.35
N ALA A 9 -42.18 6.07 18.55
CA ALA A 9 -41.33 5.47 17.53
C ALA A 9 -42.13 5.20 16.24
N GLY A 10 -41.65 5.77 15.14
CA GLY A 10 -42.09 5.49 13.79
C GLY A 10 -40.88 5.41 12.87
N PHE A 11 -40.03 4.40 13.06
CA PHE A 11 -39.09 4.01 12.01
C PHE A 11 -39.91 3.37 10.90
N ALA A 12 -40.12 4.11 9.82
CA ALA A 12 -40.52 3.50 8.56
C ALA A 12 -39.40 2.54 8.14
N ALA A 13 -39.63 1.24 8.35
CA ALA A 13 -38.87 0.19 7.70
C ALA A 13 -39.08 0.38 6.19
N THR A 14 -38.16 1.07 5.54
CA THR A 14 -38.12 1.13 4.09
C THR A 14 -37.86 -0.29 3.63
N ALA A 15 -38.85 -0.90 2.97
CA ALA A 15 -38.72 -2.24 2.43
C ALA A 15 -37.42 -2.30 1.61
N LEU A 16 -36.51 -3.18 2.01
CA LEU A 16 -35.31 -3.44 1.22
C LEU A 16 -35.77 -3.86 -0.17
N PRO A 17 -35.23 -3.27 -1.25
CA PRO A 17 -35.54 -3.74 -2.59
C PRO A 17 -35.22 -5.23 -2.67
N ALA A 18 -36.22 -6.04 -3.00
CA ALA A 18 -36.04 -7.47 -3.20
C ALA A 18 -35.32 -7.66 -4.53
N PHE A 19 -34.01 -7.90 -4.50
CA PHE A 19 -33.25 -8.27 -5.68
C PHE A 19 -33.48 -9.77 -5.95
N THR A 20 -34.20 -10.10 -7.02
CA THR A 20 -34.55 -11.49 -7.35
C THR A 20 -33.51 -12.18 -8.22
N ASP A 21 -32.69 -11.40 -8.95
CA ASP A 21 -31.72 -11.91 -9.91
C ASP A 21 -30.28 -11.60 -9.48
N SER A 22 -29.38 -12.57 -9.69
CA SER A 22 -27.94 -12.42 -9.46
C SER A 22 -27.21 -12.02 -10.72
N ASP A 23 -27.47 -10.80 -11.20
CA ASP A 23 -26.76 -10.16 -12.31
C ASP A 23 -25.89 -8.98 -11.83
N ASP A 24 -24.95 -8.57 -12.68
CA ASP A 24 -24.00 -7.49 -12.42
C ASP A 24 -24.66 -6.14 -12.06
N GLY A 25 -25.82 -5.82 -12.66
CA GLY A 25 -26.55 -4.58 -12.44
C GLY A 25 -27.29 -4.59 -11.10
N SER A 26 -28.00 -5.67 -10.80
CA SER A 26 -28.71 -5.84 -9.51
C SER A 26 -27.73 -5.81 -8.33
N VAL A 27 -26.58 -6.48 -8.45
CA VAL A 27 -25.52 -6.43 -7.42
C VAL A 27 -24.95 -5.02 -7.25
N ARG A 28 -24.73 -4.27 -8.35
CA ARG A 28 -24.24 -2.89 -8.28
C ARG A 28 -25.16 -2.00 -7.44
N LEU A 29 -26.47 -2.09 -7.66
CA LEU A 29 -27.48 -1.32 -6.92
C LEU A 29 -27.52 -1.72 -5.45
N ALA A 30 -27.46 -3.02 -5.15
CA ALA A 30 -27.41 -3.52 -3.79
C ALA A 30 -26.15 -3.07 -3.04
N LEU A 31 -24.99 -3.04 -3.72
CA LEU A 31 -23.75 -2.52 -3.16
C LEU A 31 -23.82 -1.03 -2.83
N ASP A 32 -24.46 -0.22 -3.68
CA ASP A 32 -24.70 1.20 -3.39
C ASP A 32 -25.59 1.38 -2.16
N ALA A 33 -26.65 0.58 -2.05
CA ALA A 33 -27.54 0.61 -0.88
C ALA A 33 -26.81 0.17 0.39
N ALA A 34 -26.07 -0.93 0.32
CA ALA A 34 -25.30 -1.47 1.44
C ALA A 34 -24.22 -0.49 1.94
N ALA A 35 -23.59 0.27 1.04
CA ALA A 35 -22.59 1.27 1.41
C ALA A 35 -23.15 2.44 2.25
N ARG A 36 -24.48 2.64 2.27
CA ARG A 36 -25.16 3.68 3.05
C ARG A 36 -25.88 3.13 4.30
N ALA A 37 -25.89 1.82 4.46
CA ALA A 37 -26.63 1.14 5.53
C ALA A 37 -25.74 0.86 6.75
N ALA A 38 -26.36 0.48 7.87
CA ALA A 38 -25.60 -0.09 8.97
C ALA A 38 -24.91 -1.40 8.52
N PRO A 39 -23.73 -1.78 9.05
CA PRO A 39 -22.97 -2.92 8.52
C PRO A 39 -23.75 -4.24 8.45
N ALA A 40 -24.54 -4.56 9.47
CA ALA A 40 -25.36 -5.77 9.51
C ALA A 40 -26.50 -5.75 8.48
N GLU A 41 -27.13 -4.60 8.26
CA GLU A 41 -28.19 -4.40 7.26
C GLU A 41 -27.62 -4.51 5.85
N GLY A 42 -26.49 -3.84 5.59
CA GLY A 42 -25.79 -3.93 4.31
C GLY A 42 -25.35 -5.36 4.00
N LEU A 43 -24.88 -6.11 5.01
CA LEU A 43 -24.56 -7.52 4.83
C LEU A 43 -25.80 -8.36 4.48
N ALA A 44 -26.94 -8.12 5.12
CA ALA A 44 -28.20 -8.81 4.82
C ALA A 44 -28.68 -8.51 3.39
N MET A 45 -28.60 -7.25 2.94
CA MET A 45 -28.92 -6.86 1.56
C MET A 45 -28.10 -7.64 0.53
N LEU A 46 -26.84 -7.92 0.86
CA LEU A 46 -25.92 -8.59 -0.04
C LEU A 46 -25.98 -10.11 0.06
N ALA A 47 -26.66 -10.71 1.06
CA ALA A 47 -26.54 -12.14 1.37
C ALA A 47 -27.10 -13.08 0.28
N GLY A 48 -28.14 -12.66 -0.45
CA GLY A 48 -28.85 -13.51 -1.42
C GLY A 48 -28.14 -13.70 -2.76
N PHE A 49 -27.15 -12.86 -3.12
CA PHE A 49 -26.51 -12.91 -4.44
C PHE A 49 -25.55 -14.11 -4.60
N ASP A 50 -25.62 -14.85 -5.71
CA ASP A 50 -24.64 -15.91 -6.03
C ASP A 50 -23.40 -15.31 -6.71
N PRO A 51 -22.21 -15.31 -6.06
CA PRO A 51 -21.00 -14.77 -6.65
C PRO A 51 -20.53 -15.51 -7.91
N ARG A 52 -21.00 -16.74 -8.17
CA ARG A 52 -20.63 -17.54 -9.36
C ARG A 52 -21.37 -17.10 -10.62
N ALA A 53 -22.49 -16.40 -10.47
CA ALA A 53 -23.28 -15.87 -11.58
C ALA A 53 -22.75 -14.53 -12.12
N LEU A 54 -21.78 -13.92 -11.42
CA LEU A 54 -21.30 -12.57 -11.69
C LEU A 54 -20.04 -12.54 -12.55
N SER A 55 -19.81 -11.41 -13.22
CA SER A 55 -18.51 -11.14 -13.84
C SER A 55 -17.38 -11.13 -12.79
N PRO A 56 -16.12 -11.39 -13.18
CA PRO A 56 -15.00 -11.40 -12.24
C PRO A 56 -14.88 -10.12 -11.39
N ALA A 57 -15.12 -8.94 -11.99
CA ALA A 57 -15.07 -7.67 -11.27
C ALA A 57 -16.19 -7.56 -10.23
N ARG A 58 -17.45 -7.83 -10.61
CA ARG A 58 -18.60 -7.75 -9.68
C ARG A 58 -18.56 -8.81 -8.60
N ARG A 59 -18.06 -10.01 -8.91
CA ARG A 59 -17.76 -11.04 -7.91
C ARG A 59 -16.79 -10.51 -6.85
N LEU A 60 -15.71 -9.84 -7.25
CA LEU A 60 -14.75 -9.26 -6.31
C LEU A 60 -15.39 -8.15 -5.46
N ASP A 61 -16.25 -7.31 -6.05
CA ASP A 61 -16.96 -6.27 -5.29
C ASP A 61 -17.88 -6.87 -4.23
N LEU A 62 -18.70 -7.86 -4.60
CA LEU A 62 -19.62 -8.53 -3.70
C LEU A 62 -18.88 -9.22 -2.54
N LEU A 63 -17.86 -10.03 -2.85
CA LEU A 63 -17.10 -10.77 -1.83
C LEU A 63 -16.36 -9.81 -0.89
N THR A 64 -15.76 -8.74 -1.43
CA THR A 64 -15.06 -7.74 -0.63
C THR A 64 -16.03 -6.98 0.29
N ALA A 65 -17.19 -6.58 -0.22
CA ALA A 65 -18.21 -5.90 0.58
C ALA A 65 -18.76 -6.80 1.69
N ARG A 66 -19.12 -8.06 1.39
CA ARG A 66 -19.59 -9.02 2.41
C ARG A 66 -18.56 -9.21 3.53
N ALA A 67 -17.30 -9.45 3.16
CA ALA A 67 -16.23 -9.65 4.14
C ALA A 67 -16.01 -8.40 5.00
N GLY A 68 -15.95 -7.22 4.38
CA GLY A 68 -15.75 -5.95 5.08
C GLY A 68 -16.90 -5.57 6.00
N LEU A 69 -18.14 -5.70 5.53
CA LEU A 69 -19.34 -5.38 6.31
C LEU A 69 -19.50 -6.34 7.51
N ALA A 70 -19.15 -7.62 7.35
CA ALA A 70 -19.11 -8.57 8.46
C ALA A 70 -18.10 -8.14 9.55
N ILE A 71 -16.93 -7.65 9.13
CA ILE A 71 -15.90 -7.13 10.04
C ILE A 71 -16.39 -5.85 10.72
N ASP A 72 -16.99 -4.92 9.98
CA ASP A 72 -17.52 -3.66 10.53
C ASP A 72 -18.66 -3.90 11.51
N ALA A 73 -19.53 -4.88 11.27
CA ALA A 73 -20.54 -5.32 12.23
C ALA A 73 -19.90 -5.86 13.52
N GLY A 74 -18.80 -6.63 13.41
CA GLY A 74 -18.00 -7.06 14.54
C GLY A 74 -17.39 -5.89 15.31
N LEU A 75 -16.78 -4.92 14.61
CA LEU A 75 -16.16 -3.73 15.20
C LEU A 75 -17.17 -2.81 15.88
N ALA A 76 -18.42 -2.76 15.40
CA ALA A 76 -19.49 -2.02 16.07
C ALA A 76 -19.73 -2.53 17.51
N THR A 77 -19.53 -3.83 17.75
CA THR A 77 -19.64 -4.45 19.10
C THR A 77 -18.31 -4.47 19.86
N ARG A 78 -17.18 -4.53 19.14
CA ARG A 78 -15.83 -4.66 19.69
C ARG A 78 -14.88 -3.66 19.04
N PRO A 79 -15.03 -2.34 19.31
CA PRO A 79 -14.31 -1.30 18.58
C PRO A 79 -12.78 -1.34 18.77
N GLY A 80 -12.30 -1.97 19.84
CA GLY A 80 -10.88 -2.16 20.12
C GLY A 80 -10.28 -3.46 19.56
N ASP A 81 -11.03 -4.29 18.84
CA ASP A 81 -10.51 -5.56 18.33
C ASP A 81 -9.50 -5.34 17.19
N TYR A 82 -8.22 -5.53 17.52
CA TYR A 82 -7.12 -5.38 16.57
C TYR A 82 -7.15 -6.41 15.44
N ALA A 83 -7.51 -7.67 15.72
CA ALA A 83 -7.55 -8.71 14.71
C ALA A 83 -8.60 -8.38 13.63
N LEU A 84 -9.77 -7.88 14.04
CA LEU A 84 -10.77 -7.38 13.10
C LEU A 84 -10.26 -6.19 12.29
N ARG A 85 -9.58 -5.22 12.91
CA ARG A 85 -9.01 -4.06 12.20
C ARG A 85 -7.96 -4.47 11.17
N LEU A 86 -7.08 -5.41 11.52
CA LEU A 86 -6.08 -5.95 10.60
C LEU A 86 -6.75 -6.65 9.41
N ARG A 87 -7.75 -7.51 9.68
CA ARG A 87 -8.49 -8.24 8.64
C ARG A 87 -9.33 -7.34 7.75
N ARG A 88 -9.69 -6.14 8.22
CA ARG A 88 -10.60 -5.21 7.54
C ARG A 88 -10.11 -4.81 6.15
N THR A 89 -8.82 -4.53 6.01
CA THR A 89 -8.23 -4.04 4.74
C THR A 89 -7.32 -5.06 4.06
N LEU A 90 -6.86 -6.08 4.81
CA LEU A 90 -5.90 -7.07 4.35
C LEU A 90 -6.57 -8.30 3.73
N GLY A 91 -7.48 -8.94 4.45
CA GLY A 91 -7.83 -10.34 4.18
C GLY A 91 -7.92 -11.16 5.46
N ASP A 92 -7.85 -12.48 5.31
CA ASP A 92 -7.61 -13.38 6.44
C ASP A 92 -6.23 -13.11 7.05
N ALA A 93 -6.20 -12.92 8.37
CA ALA A 93 -5.00 -12.55 9.11
C ALA A 93 -5.16 -12.86 10.60
N ASP A 94 -4.13 -13.50 11.16
CA ASP A 94 -3.98 -13.73 12.59
C ASP A 94 -2.86 -12.83 13.14
N PRO A 95 -3.09 -12.05 14.22
CA PRO A 95 -2.07 -11.14 14.76
C PRO A 95 -0.77 -11.83 15.21
N LEU A 96 -0.86 -13.06 15.72
CA LEU A 96 0.33 -13.79 16.17
C LEU A 96 1.17 -14.25 14.96
N ALA A 97 0.55 -14.83 13.94
CA ALA A 97 1.20 -15.16 12.68
C ALA A 97 1.78 -13.92 11.98
N ALA A 98 1.04 -12.80 11.99
CA ALA A 98 1.48 -11.52 11.45
C ALA A 98 2.75 -11.01 12.15
N ARG A 99 2.78 -11.07 13.49
CA ARG A 99 3.97 -10.72 14.29
C ARG A 99 5.18 -11.54 13.88
N HIS A 100 5.05 -12.87 13.86
CA HIS A 100 6.14 -13.76 13.46
C HIS A 100 6.63 -13.48 12.05
N ARG A 101 5.72 -13.23 11.11
CA ARG A 101 6.06 -12.95 9.72
C ARG A 101 6.81 -11.64 9.55
N LEU A 102 6.46 -10.60 10.32
CA LEU A 102 7.12 -9.29 10.31
C LEU A 102 8.48 -9.32 11.03
N ASP A 103 8.59 -10.04 12.15
CA ASP A 103 9.87 -10.26 12.84
C ASP A 103 10.87 -10.96 11.90
N HIS A 104 10.43 -12.03 11.21
CA HIS A 104 11.26 -12.71 10.22
C HIS A 104 11.62 -11.79 9.04
N ALA A 105 10.68 -10.98 8.54
CA ALA A 105 10.96 -10.05 7.45
C ALA A 105 12.03 -9.02 7.83
N LEU A 106 11.93 -8.43 9.03
CA LEU A 106 12.93 -7.48 9.52
C LEU A 106 14.30 -8.13 9.68
N ALA A 107 14.36 -9.33 10.25
CA ALA A 107 15.60 -10.07 10.40
C ALA A 107 16.26 -10.40 9.05
N ASP A 108 15.50 -10.86 8.06
CA ASP A 108 16.00 -11.13 6.70
C ASP A 108 16.55 -9.85 6.03
N LEU A 109 15.80 -8.74 6.11
CA LEU A 109 16.22 -7.47 5.53
C LEU A 109 17.50 -6.94 6.18
N HIS A 110 17.63 -7.06 7.50
CA HIS A 110 18.85 -6.71 8.23
C HIS A 110 20.02 -7.61 7.84
N ALA A 111 19.82 -8.92 7.75
CA ALA A 111 20.84 -9.88 7.33
C ALA A 111 21.33 -9.61 5.90
N ARG A 112 20.44 -9.17 5.00
CA ARG A 112 20.79 -8.76 3.63
C ARG A 112 21.54 -7.43 3.57
N ALA A 113 21.22 -6.49 4.46
CA ALA A 113 21.86 -5.17 4.50
C ALA A 113 23.29 -5.24 5.09
N ALA A 114 23.52 -6.07 6.11
CA ALA A 114 24.80 -6.18 6.81
C ALA A 114 26.03 -6.35 5.87
N PRO A 115 26.10 -7.36 4.97
CA PRO A 115 27.26 -7.56 4.11
C PRO A 115 27.43 -6.44 3.05
N LEU A 116 26.36 -5.71 2.72
CA LEU A 116 26.46 -4.55 1.83
C LEU A 116 27.10 -3.37 2.52
N PHE A 117 26.75 -3.12 3.79
CA PHE A 117 27.42 -2.13 4.62
C PHE A 117 28.89 -2.46 4.83
N ASP A 118 29.22 -3.74 5.09
CA ASP A 118 30.61 -4.19 5.24
C ASP A 118 31.42 -3.91 3.96
N ARG A 119 30.82 -4.16 2.78
CA ARG A 119 31.46 -3.90 1.47
C ARG A 119 31.77 -2.42 1.22
N ILE A 120 30.94 -1.51 1.74
CA ILE A 120 31.16 -0.06 1.60
C ILE A 120 31.85 0.57 2.82
N GLY A 121 32.27 -0.23 3.79
CA GLY A 121 33.06 0.22 4.93
C GLY A 121 32.28 0.99 6.01
N ILE A 122 30.95 0.84 6.07
CA ILE A 122 30.11 1.54 7.06
C ILE A 122 29.85 0.64 8.27
N ALA A 123 30.55 0.92 9.37
CA ALA A 123 30.41 0.22 10.64
C ALA A 123 29.28 0.79 11.52
N GLY A 124 28.76 -0.01 12.46
CA GLY A 124 27.78 0.40 13.45
C GLY A 124 27.14 -0.80 14.17
N ASP A 125 26.71 -0.57 15.42
CA ASP A 125 26.22 -1.63 16.32
C ASP A 125 24.85 -2.19 15.91
N THR A 126 24.06 -1.38 15.19
CA THR A 126 22.78 -1.79 14.61
C THR A 126 22.74 -1.42 13.13
N ILE A 127 21.87 -2.09 12.36
CA ILE A 127 21.58 -1.70 10.98
C ILE A 127 21.08 -0.25 10.92
N GLY A 128 20.25 0.17 11.88
CA GLY A 128 19.82 1.56 11.97
C GLY A 128 20.99 2.55 12.15
N ALA A 129 21.94 2.25 13.04
CA ALA A 129 23.13 3.09 13.22
C ALA A 129 23.99 3.18 11.95
N ARG A 130 24.08 2.10 11.17
CA ARG A 130 24.77 2.09 9.87
C ARG A 130 24.04 2.95 8.84
N TYR A 131 22.71 2.90 8.78
CA TYR A 131 21.93 3.81 7.94
C TYR A 131 22.09 5.28 8.35
N VAL A 132 22.11 5.59 9.65
CA VAL A 132 22.38 6.97 10.12
C VAL A 132 23.70 7.50 9.56
N ARG A 133 24.75 6.67 9.56
CA ARG A 133 26.05 7.04 8.97
C ARG A 133 25.98 7.19 7.45
N LEU A 134 25.36 6.23 6.74
CA LEU A 134 25.21 6.31 5.28
C LEU A 134 24.46 7.56 4.82
N PHE A 135 23.39 7.95 5.52
CA PHE A 135 22.63 9.16 5.19
C PHE A 135 23.36 10.45 5.58
N ALA A 136 24.38 10.39 6.43
CA ALA A 136 25.21 11.54 6.77
C ALA A 136 26.37 11.78 5.78
N GLU A 137 26.70 10.81 4.93
CA GLU A 137 27.67 11.01 3.84
C GLU A 137 27.16 12.04 2.84
N THR A 138 28.02 12.91 2.31
CA THR A 138 27.65 13.85 1.24
C THR A 138 27.56 13.18 -0.13
N ASP A 139 28.31 12.10 -0.32
CA ASP A 139 28.38 11.38 -1.59
C ASP A 139 27.04 10.75 -1.95
N GLY A 140 26.56 11.04 -3.15
CA GLY A 140 25.28 10.55 -3.64
C GLY A 140 24.08 11.39 -3.22
N HIS A 141 24.27 12.56 -2.60
CA HIS A 141 23.21 13.56 -2.41
C HIS A 141 23.18 14.58 -3.54
N TYR A 142 21.98 15.06 -3.87
CA TYR A 142 21.82 16.17 -4.81
C TYR A 142 22.05 17.51 -4.10
N PRO A 143 22.58 18.53 -4.80
CA PRO A 143 22.59 19.91 -4.29
C PRO A 143 21.17 20.38 -3.91
N GLU A 144 21.06 21.23 -2.90
CA GLU A 144 19.78 21.79 -2.47
C GLU A 144 19.39 23.04 -3.25
N ASP A 145 19.42 22.94 -4.56
CA ASP A 145 19.06 24.01 -5.49
C ASP A 145 18.20 23.45 -6.64
N ASP A 146 17.77 24.32 -7.54
CA ASP A 146 16.93 23.93 -8.67
C ASP A 146 17.65 22.98 -9.63
N ALA A 147 18.98 23.10 -9.76
CA ALA A 147 19.77 22.20 -10.59
C ALA A 147 19.78 20.77 -10.01
N GLY A 148 19.95 20.62 -8.70
CA GLY A 148 19.85 19.34 -8.01
C GLY A 148 18.46 18.71 -8.12
N ARG A 149 17.39 19.51 -8.01
CA ARG A 149 16.01 19.02 -8.22
C ARG A 149 15.76 18.58 -9.66
N GLN A 150 16.25 19.32 -10.65
CA GLN A 150 16.17 18.95 -12.07
C GLN A 150 16.96 17.66 -12.35
N GLN A 151 18.16 17.54 -11.79
CA GLN A 151 19.00 16.35 -11.93
C GLN A 151 18.32 15.12 -11.32
N ALA A 152 17.72 15.24 -10.13
CA ALA A 152 16.96 14.15 -9.51
C ALA A 152 15.80 13.67 -10.41
N VAL A 153 15.02 14.59 -10.99
CA VAL A 153 13.95 14.22 -11.93
C VAL A 153 14.50 13.57 -13.20
N ALA A 154 15.62 14.07 -13.73
CA ALA A 154 16.27 13.48 -14.90
C ALA A 154 16.73 12.04 -14.64
N ASP A 155 17.35 11.79 -13.48
CA ASP A 155 17.81 10.45 -13.09
C ASP A 155 16.65 9.49 -12.84
N MET A 156 15.58 9.96 -12.18
CA MET A 156 14.37 9.15 -12.00
C MET A 156 13.72 8.79 -13.35
N ASN A 157 13.67 9.72 -14.31
CA ASN A 157 13.15 9.43 -15.66
C ASN A 157 14.08 8.49 -16.45
N ARG A 158 15.40 8.55 -16.24
CA ARG A 158 16.37 7.63 -16.84
C ARG A 158 16.16 6.19 -16.33
N ASP A 159 16.01 6.03 -15.02
CA ASP A 159 15.69 4.75 -14.39
C ASP A 159 14.31 4.23 -14.85
N LEU A 160 13.32 5.11 -14.95
CA LEU A 160 11.99 4.79 -15.48
C LEU A 160 12.04 4.27 -16.91
N ALA A 161 12.88 4.84 -17.78
CA ALA A 161 13.05 4.36 -19.16
C ALA A 161 13.60 2.93 -19.21
N ALA A 162 14.62 2.62 -18.39
CA ALA A 162 15.16 1.26 -18.29
C ALA A 162 14.12 0.25 -17.77
N ARG A 163 13.31 0.66 -16.79
CA ARG A 163 12.22 -0.15 -16.23
C ARG A 163 11.12 -0.42 -17.24
N ARG A 164 10.72 0.60 -17.99
CA ARG A 164 9.71 0.48 -19.05
C ARG A 164 10.08 -0.61 -20.06
N ALA A 165 11.35 -0.67 -20.46
CA ALA A 165 11.88 -1.72 -21.34
C ALA A 165 11.94 -3.11 -20.68
N ALA A 166 11.77 -3.19 -19.36
CA ALA A 166 11.81 -4.43 -18.58
C ALA A 166 10.43 -4.95 -18.15
N VAL A 167 9.39 -4.11 -18.12
CA VAL A 167 8.06 -4.47 -17.58
C VAL A 167 7.50 -5.74 -18.20
N ALA A 168 7.63 -5.93 -19.52
CA ALA A 168 7.09 -7.11 -20.20
C ALA A 168 7.73 -8.44 -19.73
N ARG A 169 8.93 -8.40 -19.12
CA ARG A 169 9.57 -9.58 -18.52
C ARG A 169 9.00 -9.92 -17.15
N THR A 170 8.43 -8.94 -16.45
CA THR A 170 7.90 -9.11 -15.09
C THR A 170 6.40 -9.27 -15.08
N ILE A 171 5.64 -8.63 -15.96
CA ILE A 171 4.17 -8.66 -15.97
C ILE A 171 3.68 -8.94 -17.38
N ALA A 172 2.77 -9.90 -17.52
CA ALA A 172 2.11 -10.18 -18.80
C ALA A 172 1.08 -9.10 -19.14
N ASP A 173 0.93 -8.81 -20.43
CA ASP A 173 -0.24 -8.14 -21.00
C ASP A 173 -0.59 -6.78 -20.37
N VAL A 174 0.44 -6.02 -19.95
CA VAL A 174 0.26 -4.67 -19.42
C VAL A 174 -0.27 -3.75 -20.53
N PRO A 175 -1.43 -3.08 -20.33
CA PRO A 175 -1.95 -2.15 -21.32
C PRO A 175 -0.93 -1.04 -21.65
N PRO A 176 -0.70 -0.70 -22.93
CA PRO A 176 0.34 0.26 -23.30
C PRO A 176 0.21 1.64 -22.62
N TYR A 177 -1.01 2.11 -22.39
CA TYR A 177 -1.25 3.39 -21.70
C TYR A 177 -0.75 3.37 -20.24
N CYS A 178 -0.72 2.20 -19.57
CA CYS A 178 -0.16 2.08 -18.21
C CYS A 178 1.34 2.32 -18.18
N LEU A 179 2.01 2.23 -19.33
CA LEU A 179 3.43 2.55 -19.45
C LEU A 179 3.64 4.03 -19.71
N ASP A 180 2.66 4.76 -20.25
CA ASP A 180 2.77 6.20 -20.59
C ASP A 180 2.77 7.09 -19.34
N VAL A 181 3.90 7.07 -18.63
CA VAL A 181 4.10 7.82 -17.38
C VAL A 181 5.43 8.54 -17.33
N ALA A 182 5.51 9.61 -16.54
CA ALA A 182 6.74 10.38 -16.32
C ALA A 182 6.90 10.84 -14.86
N VAL A 183 8.11 11.28 -14.51
CA VAL A 183 8.38 12.00 -13.25
C VAL A 183 8.47 13.49 -13.56
N ARG A 184 7.85 14.33 -12.73
CA ARG A 184 8.04 15.78 -12.74
C ARG A 184 7.99 16.38 -11.34
N THR A 185 8.47 17.61 -11.18
CA THR A 185 8.28 18.38 -9.94
C THR A 185 6.88 19.00 -9.87
N LEU A 186 6.52 19.51 -8.69
CA LEU A 186 5.38 20.40 -8.55
C LEU A 186 5.59 21.69 -9.37
N THR A 187 4.52 22.22 -9.94
CA THR A 187 4.50 23.56 -10.54
C THR A 187 4.42 24.64 -9.47
N PRO A 188 4.79 25.90 -9.76
CA PRO A 188 4.64 27.01 -8.81
C PRO A 188 3.21 27.16 -8.27
N ALA A 189 2.19 26.93 -9.11
CA ALA A 189 0.79 26.99 -8.69
C ALA A 189 0.42 25.85 -7.73
N GLU A 190 0.94 24.64 -7.95
CA GLU A 190 0.73 23.50 -7.06
C GLU A 190 1.40 23.72 -5.69
N ILE A 191 2.61 24.31 -5.68
CA ILE A 191 3.33 24.69 -4.46
C ILE A 191 2.57 25.79 -3.71
N ALA A 192 2.11 26.83 -4.42
CA ALA A 192 1.32 27.91 -3.84
C ALA A 192 -0.01 27.42 -3.25
N ALA A 193 -0.59 26.35 -3.81
CA ALA A 193 -1.76 25.67 -3.28
C ALA A 193 -1.45 24.69 -2.12
N GLY A 194 -0.20 24.62 -1.64
CA GLY A 194 0.22 23.76 -0.54
C GLY A 194 0.20 22.26 -0.87
N ARG A 195 0.24 21.88 -2.16
CA ARG A 195 0.25 20.47 -2.54
C ARG A 195 1.58 19.82 -2.15
N GLN A 196 1.49 18.57 -1.71
CA GLN A 196 2.62 17.66 -1.55
C GLN A 196 2.74 16.75 -2.78
N GLY A 197 3.73 15.86 -2.78
CA GLY A 197 3.92 14.89 -3.86
C GLY A 197 2.69 14.00 -4.04
N TYR A 198 2.32 13.74 -5.29
CA TYR A 198 1.10 13.00 -5.62
C TYR A 198 1.22 12.24 -6.95
N ARG A 199 0.24 11.38 -7.22
CA ARG A 199 0.16 10.55 -8.43
C ARG A 199 -0.99 11.03 -9.31
N ALA A 200 -0.74 11.13 -10.61
CA ALA A 200 -1.77 11.18 -11.64
C ALA A 200 -1.75 9.84 -12.37
N ALA A 201 -2.79 9.02 -12.19
CA ALA A 201 -2.85 7.70 -12.80
C ALA A 201 -3.00 7.81 -14.34
N PRO A 202 -2.31 6.96 -15.12
CA PRO A 202 -2.47 6.93 -16.57
C PRO A 202 -3.84 6.36 -16.96
N ALA A 203 -4.39 6.84 -18.08
CA ALA A 203 -5.61 6.32 -18.69
C ALA A 203 -5.47 6.33 -20.22
N PRO A 204 -6.35 5.66 -20.98
CA PRO A 204 -6.38 5.81 -22.44
C PRO A 204 -6.43 7.29 -22.86
N GLY A 205 -5.42 7.75 -23.61
CA GLY A 205 -5.31 9.14 -24.05
C GLY A 205 -4.85 10.15 -22.98
N ARG A 206 -4.52 9.72 -21.76
CA ARG A 206 -4.05 10.59 -20.68
C ARG A 206 -2.78 10.01 -20.03
N PRO A 207 -1.61 10.65 -20.22
CA PRO A 207 -0.38 10.19 -19.58
C PRO A 207 -0.48 10.31 -18.06
N GLY A 208 0.13 9.36 -17.36
CA GLY A 208 0.28 9.41 -15.92
C GLY A 208 1.54 10.16 -15.49
N ALA A 209 1.61 10.54 -14.23
CA ALA A 209 2.80 11.15 -13.67
C ALA A 209 2.95 10.88 -12.17
N TYR A 210 4.19 10.67 -11.73
CA TYR A 210 4.55 10.89 -10.34
C TYR A 210 5.07 12.31 -10.18
N ILE A 211 4.29 13.14 -9.49
CA ILE A 211 4.66 14.50 -9.16
C ILE A 211 5.43 14.44 -7.83
N VAL A 212 6.75 14.52 -7.91
CA VAL A 212 7.62 14.32 -6.77
C VAL A 212 7.84 15.63 -6.00
N ASP A 213 7.67 15.56 -4.68
CA ASP A 213 7.99 16.67 -3.77
C ASP A 213 9.47 16.66 -3.39
N LEU A 214 10.26 17.49 -4.06
CA LEU A 214 11.69 17.59 -3.80
C LEU A 214 12.06 18.75 -2.89
N ALA A 215 11.14 19.27 -2.06
CA ALA A 215 11.43 20.40 -1.16
C ALA A 215 12.68 20.16 -0.30
N ASP A 216 12.78 18.96 0.30
CA ASP A 216 13.94 18.49 1.07
C ASP A 216 14.69 17.40 0.28
N ILE A 217 15.32 17.81 -0.84
CA ILE A 217 16.07 16.89 -1.71
C ILE A 217 17.30 16.29 -0.99
N ARG A 218 17.87 16.99 0.00
CA ARG A 218 19.01 16.49 0.78
C ARG A 218 18.67 15.23 1.57
N ARG A 219 17.40 14.97 1.89
CA ARG A 219 16.98 13.69 2.52
C ARG A 219 16.58 12.61 1.52
N ARG A 220 16.82 12.83 0.23
CA ARG A 220 16.49 11.93 -0.89
C ARG A 220 17.75 11.63 -1.72
N PRO A 221 18.74 10.91 -1.15
CA PRO A 221 19.95 10.58 -1.88
C PRO A 221 19.65 9.82 -3.18
N ALA A 222 20.45 10.05 -4.21
CA ALA A 222 20.33 9.47 -5.54
C ALA A 222 20.23 7.94 -5.49
N TRP A 223 21.00 7.29 -4.61
CA TRP A 223 20.99 5.84 -4.46
C TRP A 223 19.67 5.28 -3.88
N SER A 224 18.83 6.11 -3.25
CA SER A 224 17.52 5.67 -2.72
C SER A 224 16.37 5.80 -3.74
N LEU A 225 16.52 6.68 -4.73
CA LEU A 225 15.46 7.02 -5.68
C LEU A 225 15.03 5.87 -6.61
N PRO A 226 15.90 4.95 -7.04
CA PRO A 226 15.47 3.84 -7.89
C PRO A 226 14.38 2.95 -7.25
N SER A 227 14.37 2.77 -5.93
CA SER A 227 13.26 2.05 -5.26
C SER A 227 11.96 2.86 -5.31
N VAL A 228 12.06 4.19 -5.16
CA VAL A 228 10.90 5.09 -5.29
C VAL A 228 10.33 5.02 -6.70
N VAL A 229 11.17 5.03 -7.75
CA VAL A 229 10.69 4.88 -9.14
C VAL A 229 9.98 3.54 -9.35
N ALA A 230 10.49 2.46 -8.76
CA ALA A 230 9.86 1.15 -8.82
C ALA A 230 8.46 1.14 -8.18
N HIS A 231 8.35 1.76 -7.01
CA HIS A 231 7.15 1.83 -6.19
C HIS A 231 6.08 2.74 -6.82
N GLU A 232 6.48 3.97 -7.14
CA GLU A 232 5.60 5.04 -7.60
C GLU A 232 5.18 4.87 -9.06
N LEU A 233 6.05 4.32 -9.90
CA LEU A 233 5.84 4.22 -11.34
C LEU A 233 5.79 2.76 -11.79
N LEU A 234 6.91 2.25 -12.32
CA LEU A 234 6.96 0.97 -13.01
C LEU A 234 7.90 -0.01 -12.27
N PRO A 235 7.43 -1.21 -11.89
CA PRO A 235 6.12 -1.79 -12.20
C PRO A 235 5.03 -1.55 -11.14
N GLY A 236 5.23 -0.63 -10.19
CA GLY A 236 4.34 -0.40 -9.04
C GLY A 236 3.03 0.31 -9.36
N HIS A 237 2.80 1.46 -8.72
CA HIS A 237 1.48 2.11 -8.69
C HIS A 237 0.92 2.47 -10.06
N MET A 238 1.72 2.94 -11.03
CA MET A 238 1.16 3.42 -12.29
C MET A 238 0.54 2.31 -13.14
N ILE A 239 1.07 1.08 -13.05
CA ILE A 239 0.44 -0.07 -13.68
C ILE A 239 -0.85 -0.43 -12.93
N GLN A 240 -0.78 -0.53 -11.61
CA GLN A 240 -1.91 -0.96 -10.80
C GLN A 240 -3.07 0.03 -10.86
N LEU A 241 -2.81 1.32 -10.67
CA LEU A 241 -3.81 2.38 -10.74
C LEU A 241 -4.30 2.61 -12.18
N GLY A 242 -3.43 2.48 -13.18
CA GLY A 242 -3.83 2.59 -14.58
C GLY A 242 -4.82 1.50 -15.01
N ILE A 243 -4.65 0.28 -14.52
CA ILE A 243 -5.61 -0.81 -14.75
C ILE A 243 -6.94 -0.47 -14.06
N GLU A 244 -6.92 0.04 -12.83
CA GLU A 244 -8.13 0.43 -12.11
C GLU A 244 -8.90 1.58 -12.75
N GLU A 245 -8.21 2.53 -13.37
CA GLU A 245 -8.85 3.73 -13.95
C GLU A 245 -9.86 3.39 -15.06
N THR A 246 -9.62 2.30 -15.81
CA THR A 246 -10.51 1.87 -16.92
C THR A 246 -11.63 0.92 -16.50
N GLY A 247 -11.54 0.35 -15.30
CA GLY A 247 -12.52 -0.57 -14.73
C GLY A 247 -12.60 -0.36 -13.22
N PRO A 248 -13.09 0.81 -12.76
CA PRO A 248 -12.97 1.20 -11.37
C PRO A 248 -13.71 0.22 -10.46
N PRO A 249 -13.04 -0.27 -9.40
CA PRO A 249 -13.69 -1.13 -8.43
C PRO A 249 -14.79 -0.35 -7.69
N HIS A 250 -15.77 -1.06 -7.12
CA HIS A 250 -16.76 -0.43 -6.26
C HIS A 250 -16.07 0.30 -5.08
N PRO A 251 -16.57 1.46 -4.60
CA PRO A 251 -15.95 2.18 -3.47
C PRO A 251 -15.73 1.33 -2.20
N LEU A 252 -16.55 0.30 -1.97
CA LEU A 252 -16.33 -0.64 -0.86
C LEU A 252 -15.02 -1.44 -1.00
N ARG A 253 -14.51 -1.71 -2.21
CA ARG A 253 -13.15 -2.27 -2.38
C ARG A 253 -12.07 -1.28 -2.01
N ALA A 254 -12.25 0.02 -2.26
CA ALA A 254 -11.32 1.02 -1.76
C ALA A 254 -11.29 1.06 -0.23
N THR A 255 -12.40 0.72 0.43
CA THR A 255 -12.51 0.67 1.89
C THR A 255 -11.91 -0.61 2.48
N TYR A 256 -12.19 -1.77 1.88
CA TYR A 256 -11.90 -3.08 2.48
C TYR A 256 -10.74 -3.85 1.82
N ALA A 257 -10.14 -3.31 0.77
CA ALA A 257 -8.96 -3.86 0.09
C ALA A 257 -7.83 -2.82 -0.07
N ALA A 258 -7.80 -1.79 0.79
CA ALA A 258 -6.85 -0.68 0.69
C ALA A 258 -5.39 -1.14 0.77
N ALA A 259 -5.09 -2.17 1.57
CA ALA A 259 -3.74 -2.68 1.78
C ALA A 259 -3.10 -3.23 0.50
N PHE A 260 -3.91 -3.66 -0.48
CA PHE A 260 -3.42 -4.18 -1.75
C PHE A 260 -2.60 -3.16 -2.54
N VAL A 261 -2.98 -1.88 -2.49
CA VAL A 261 -2.35 -0.83 -3.31
C VAL A 261 -0.88 -0.63 -2.90
N GLU A 262 -0.63 -0.44 -1.61
CA GLU A 262 0.72 -0.33 -1.04
C GLU A 262 1.45 -1.67 -1.03
N GLY A 263 0.72 -2.78 -0.81
CA GLY A 263 1.27 -4.13 -0.88
C GLY A 263 1.83 -4.48 -2.25
N TRP A 264 1.09 -4.17 -3.32
CA TRP A 264 1.54 -4.36 -4.70
C TRP A 264 2.78 -3.51 -5.00
N ALA A 265 2.73 -2.20 -4.69
CA ALA A 265 3.84 -1.30 -5.01
C ALA A 265 5.13 -1.69 -4.27
N THR A 266 5.01 -2.11 -3.01
CA THR A 266 6.15 -2.62 -2.22
C THR A 266 6.67 -3.95 -2.77
N TYR A 267 5.78 -4.85 -3.17
CA TYR A 267 6.17 -6.10 -3.82
C TYR A 267 6.88 -5.83 -5.16
N ALA A 268 6.39 -4.86 -5.94
CA ALA A 268 6.96 -4.43 -7.22
C ALA A 268 8.39 -3.87 -7.08
N GLU A 269 8.74 -3.24 -5.95
CA GLU A 269 10.13 -2.87 -5.66
C GLU A 269 11.06 -4.07 -5.63
N THR A 270 10.61 -5.20 -5.07
CA THR A 270 11.42 -6.42 -5.02
C THR A 270 11.67 -7.02 -6.41
N LEU A 271 10.75 -6.81 -7.36
CA LEU A 271 10.93 -7.22 -8.76
C LEU A 271 12.02 -6.41 -9.45
N ALA A 272 12.30 -5.19 -8.97
CA ALA A 272 13.37 -4.33 -9.48
C ALA A 272 14.74 -4.62 -8.89
N ALA A 273 14.79 -5.28 -7.73
CA ALA A 273 16.02 -5.55 -6.97
C ALA A 273 17.18 -6.12 -7.79
N PRO A 274 16.99 -7.04 -8.77
CA PRO A 274 18.09 -7.53 -9.60
C PRO A 274 18.83 -6.45 -10.42
N GLY A 275 18.20 -5.29 -10.64
CA GLY A 275 18.84 -4.14 -11.29
C GLY A 275 19.74 -3.31 -10.38
N PHE A 276 19.63 -3.46 -9.05
CA PHE A 276 20.39 -2.67 -8.07
C PHE A 276 21.75 -3.32 -7.79
N ARG A 277 22.67 -3.19 -8.75
CA ARG A 277 24.02 -3.79 -8.66
C ARG A 277 24.95 -3.04 -7.71
N ASP A 278 24.78 -1.73 -7.60
CA ASP A 278 25.53 -0.91 -6.65
C ASP A 278 25.07 -1.17 -5.20
N PRO A 279 25.99 -1.41 -4.24
CA PRO A 279 25.63 -1.69 -2.86
C PRO A 279 24.81 -0.58 -2.19
N ARG A 280 25.09 0.71 -2.48
CA ARG A 280 24.31 1.82 -1.92
C ARG A 280 22.89 1.84 -2.49
N THR A 281 22.74 1.57 -3.79
CA THR A 281 21.40 1.45 -4.39
C THR A 281 20.60 0.31 -3.77
N MET A 282 21.22 -0.86 -3.59
CA MET A 282 20.57 -1.98 -2.91
C MET A 282 20.24 -1.65 -1.44
N LEU A 283 21.13 -0.96 -0.72
CA LEU A 283 20.86 -0.49 0.64
C LEU A 283 19.70 0.51 0.69
N GLY A 284 19.57 1.40 -0.30
CA GLY A 284 18.41 2.29 -0.42
C GLY A 284 17.11 1.52 -0.63
N HIS A 285 17.12 0.49 -1.47
CA HIS A 285 15.99 -0.41 -1.63
C HIS A 285 15.63 -1.15 -0.33
N LEU A 286 16.62 -1.73 0.36
CA LEU A 286 16.41 -2.41 1.63
C LEU A 286 15.90 -1.46 2.72
N HIS A 287 16.34 -0.19 2.74
CA HIS A 287 15.85 0.82 3.67
C HIS A 287 14.34 1.06 3.51
N TRP A 288 13.86 1.15 2.26
CA TRP A 288 12.42 1.27 1.97
C TRP A 288 11.61 0.05 2.40
N LEU A 289 12.15 -1.16 2.23
CA LEU A 289 11.49 -2.38 2.72
C LEU A 289 11.49 -2.44 4.26
N ILE A 290 12.60 -2.09 4.91
CA ILE A 290 12.73 -2.01 6.37
C ILE A 290 11.75 -0.99 6.91
N PHE A 291 11.61 0.19 6.29
CA PHE A 291 10.65 1.21 6.68
C PHE A 291 9.22 0.63 6.77
N ARG A 292 8.79 -0.11 5.75
CA ARG A 292 7.43 -0.68 5.72
C ARG A 292 7.26 -1.84 6.71
N ALA A 293 8.23 -2.76 6.78
CA ALA A 293 8.20 -3.87 7.73
C ALA A 293 8.24 -3.38 9.19
N ALA A 294 9.08 -2.38 9.48
CA ALA A 294 9.22 -1.79 10.81
C ALA A 294 7.92 -1.11 11.25
N ARG A 295 7.30 -0.30 10.39
CA ARG A 295 5.99 0.31 10.68
C ARG A 295 4.91 -0.73 10.95
N GLY A 296 4.87 -1.80 10.16
CA GLY A 296 3.93 -2.90 10.39
C GLY A 296 4.16 -3.59 11.74
N ARG A 297 5.43 -3.80 12.12
CA ARG A 297 5.79 -4.37 13.42
C ARG A 297 5.46 -3.45 14.59
N ILE A 298 5.64 -2.15 14.42
CA ILE A 298 5.31 -1.11 15.42
C ILE A 298 3.80 -1.00 15.61
N ASP A 299 3.02 -1.08 14.55
CA ASP A 299 1.55 -1.09 14.59
C ASP A 299 1.05 -2.26 15.47
N LEU A 300 1.53 -3.48 15.24
CA LEU A 300 1.26 -4.63 16.13
C LEU A 300 1.75 -4.40 17.57
N GLY A 301 2.96 -3.87 17.71
CA GLY A 301 3.58 -3.65 19.01
C GLY A 301 2.77 -2.71 19.90
N ILE A 302 2.31 -1.60 19.34
CA ILE A 302 1.50 -0.60 20.05
C ILE A 302 0.12 -1.18 20.38
N HIS A 303 -0.56 -1.81 19.41
CA HIS A 303 -1.98 -2.13 19.53
C HIS A 303 -2.28 -3.52 20.11
N SER A 304 -1.34 -4.46 20.06
CA SER A 304 -1.53 -5.83 20.56
C SER A 304 -0.56 -6.21 21.68
N GLU A 305 0.62 -5.60 21.75
CA GLU A 305 1.66 -5.95 22.75
C GLU A 305 1.90 -4.85 23.79
N GLY A 306 1.22 -3.70 23.68
CA GLY A 306 1.25 -2.63 24.67
C GLY A 306 2.52 -1.77 24.66
N TRP A 307 3.27 -1.74 23.55
CA TRP A 307 4.45 -0.88 23.44
C TRP A 307 4.09 0.59 23.58
N SER A 308 4.85 1.31 24.40
CA SER A 308 4.72 2.77 24.48
C SER A 308 5.23 3.43 23.20
N PRO A 309 4.73 4.63 22.83
CA PRO A 309 5.29 5.39 21.70
C PRO A 309 6.80 5.64 21.82
N ALA A 310 7.31 5.81 23.04
CA ALA A 310 8.75 5.99 23.29
C ALA A 310 9.54 4.71 23.00
N GLU A 311 9.05 3.55 23.43
CA GLU A 311 9.63 2.25 23.09
C GLU A 311 9.60 2.01 21.58
N ALA A 312 8.44 2.26 20.95
CA ALA A 312 8.25 2.13 19.51
C ALA A 312 9.25 3.00 18.72
N ARG A 313 9.46 4.24 19.16
CA ARG A 313 10.45 5.16 18.56
C ARG A 313 11.88 4.63 18.67
N THR A 314 12.26 4.11 19.84
CA THR A 314 13.59 3.51 20.04
C THR A 314 13.81 2.32 19.12
N ARG A 315 12.80 1.45 18.95
CA ARG A 315 12.84 0.31 18.02
C ARG A 315 12.95 0.74 16.57
N LEU A 316 12.17 1.75 16.13
CA LEU A 316 12.28 2.33 14.79
C LEU A 316 13.70 2.85 14.51
N ALA A 317 14.28 3.60 15.45
CA ALA A 317 15.65 4.09 15.30
C ALA A 317 16.67 2.95 15.19
N ALA A 318 16.54 1.90 16.00
CA ALA A 318 17.42 0.73 15.95
C ALA A 318 17.29 -0.09 14.66
N TRP A 319 16.07 -0.26 14.15
CA TRP A 319 15.80 -1.08 12.98
C TRP A 319 16.04 -0.35 11.65
N GLN A 320 15.65 0.92 11.56
CA GLN A 320 15.64 1.70 10.33
C GLN A 320 16.72 2.79 10.30
N GLY A 321 17.13 3.30 11.45
CA GLY A 321 18.04 4.44 11.55
C GLY A 321 17.29 5.74 11.36
N VAL A 322 17.34 6.29 10.14
CA VAL A 322 16.71 7.58 9.82
C VAL A 322 15.28 7.42 9.28
N PRO A 323 14.36 8.34 9.61
CA PRO A 323 13.05 8.39 8.99
C PRO A 323 13.16 8.78 7.51
N VAL A 324 12.32 8.18 6.66
CA VAL A 324 12.15 8.63 5.29
C VAL A 324 11.59 10.06 5.27
N TYR A 325 11.86 10.80 4.20
CA TYR A 325 11.68 12.26 4.16
C TYR A 325 10.27 12.73 4.55
N PHE A 326 9.20 12.03 4.14
CA PHE A 326 7.80 12.40 4.45
C PHE A 326 7.23 11.83 5.75
N ALA A 327 7.95 10.94 6.44
CA ALA A 327 7.46 10.23 7.62
C ALA A 327 8.47 10.32 8.77
N ALA A 328 8.63 11.53 9.32
CA ALA A 328 9.34 11.71 10.58
C ALA A 328 8.73 10.78 11.66
N PHE A 329 9.58 10.15 12.48
CA PHE A 329 9.12 9.10 13.41
C PHE A 329 7.98 9.55 14.31
N ASP A 330 8.06 10.73 14.92
CA ASP A 330 7.04 11.17 15.87
C ASP A 330 5.70 11.44 15.17
N THR A 331 5.73 12.01 13.96
CA THR A 331 4.53 12.22 13.12
C THR A 331 3.92 10.90 12.67
N ASP A 332 4.74 9.94 12.25
CA ASP A 332 4.26 8.64 11.77
C ASP A 332 3.71 7.79 12.92
N LEU A 333 4.39 7.75 14.08
CA LEU A 333 3.90 7.11 15.30
C LEU A 333 2.53 7.66 15.73
N ALA A 334 2.35 8.99 15.69
CA ALA A 334 1.06 9.61 16.01
C ALA A 334 -0.06 9.19 15.04
N ARG A 335 0.26 8.86 13.78
CA ARG A 335 -0.71 8.27 12.84
C ARG A 335 -0.98 6.80 13.14
N ILE A 336 0.07 6.02 13.41
CA ILE A 336 -0.06 4.58 13.75
C ILE A 336 -1.00 4.38 14.94
N VAL A 337 -0.89 5.22 15.97
CA VAL A 337 -1.79 5.19 17.14
C VAL A 337 -3.27 5.39 16.75
N LYS A 338 -3.55 6.19 15.71
CA LYS A 338 -4.92 6.51 15.26
C LYS A 338 -5.48 5.52 14.25
N GLU A 339 -4.63 4.70 13.62
CA GLU A 339 -4.97 3.86 12.47
C GLU A 339 -4.61 2.38 12.71
N PRO A 340 -5.19 1.71 13.73
CA PRO A 340 -4.75 0.36 14.11
C PRO A 340 -4.90 -0.64 12.97
N GLY A 341 -3.87 -1.45 12.75
CA GLY A 341 -3.84 -2.51 11.74
C GLY A 341 -3.47 -2.03 10.34
N THR A 342 -3.45 -0.72 10.08
CA THR A 342 -3.26 -0.19 8.72
C THR A 342 -1.85 -0.44 8.22
N ARG A 343 -0.82 -0.08 9.00
CA ARG A 343 0.57 -0.26 8.56
C ARG A 343 0.97 -1.73 8.56
N ALA A 344 0.43 -2.50 9.51
CA ALA A 344 0.61 -3.95 9.53
C ALA A 344 0.00 -4.59 8.27
N ALA A 345 -1.20 -4.18 7.87
CA ALA A 345 -1.84 -4.67 6.65
C ALA A 345 -1.03 -4.34 5.38
N GLU A 346 -0.58 -3.10 5.22
CA GLU A 346 0.26 -2.69 4.08
C GLU A 346 1.55 -3.53 3.98
N ALA A 347 2.21 -3.76 5.13
CA ALA A 347 3.42 -4.58 5.19
C ALA A 347 3.14 -6.07 4.92
N LEU A 348 2.09 -6.64 5.49
CA LEU A 348 1.74 -8.05 5.27
C LEU A 348 1.25 -8.31 3.85
N ALA A 349 0.66 -7.30 3.18
CA ALA A 349 0.19 -7.42 1.81
C ALA A 349 1.32 -7.74 0.83
N TRP A 350 2.45 -7.04 0.91
CA TRP A 350 3.57 -7.34 0.02
C TRP A 350 4.27 -8.66 0.37
N LEU A 351 4.34 -9.00 1.67
CA LEU A 351 4.90 -10.27 2.12
C LEU A 351 4.07 -11.45 1.62
N ALA A 352 2.74 -11.36 1.71
CA ALA A 352 1.84 -12.39 1.19
C ALA A 352 1.92 -12.52 -0.34
N LEU A 353 2.08 -11.42 -1.07
CA LEU A 353 2.33 -11.47 -2.51
C LEU A 353 3.66 -12.18 -2.82
N ALA A 354 4.73 -11.85 -2.09
CA ALA A 354 6.02 -12.50 -2.24
C ALA A 354 5.98 -14.00 -1.93
N ASP A 355 5.25 -14.40 -0.88
CA ASP A 355 5.12 -15.80 -0.45
C ASP A 355 4.32 -16.64 -1.45
N ARG A 356 3.35 -16.04 -2.14
CA ARG A 356 2.48 -16.72 -3.13
C ARG A 356 3.02 -16.66 -4.56
N ALA A 357 3.96 -15.77 -4.85
CA ALA A 357 4.50 -15.59 -6.18
C ALA A 357 5.16 -16.89 -6.68
N PRO A 358 4.80 -17.41 -7.87
CA PRO A 358 5.43 -18.60 -8.43
C PRO A 358 6.95 -18.45 -8.56
N ARG A 359 7.70 -19.51 -8.26
CA ARG A 359 9.17 -19.47 -8.38
C ARG A 359 9.63 -19.30 -9.82
N ALA A 360 9.00 -20.00 -10.77
CA ALA A 360 9.32 -19.92 -12.19
C ALA A 360 8.95 -18.56 -12.78
N ALA A 361 9.91 -17.88 -13.44
CA ALA A 361 9.72 -16.51 -13.95
C ALA A 361 8.54 -16.39 -14.93
N ALA A 362 8.37 -17.36 -15.84
CA ALA A 362 7.27 -17.36 -16.81
C ALA A 362 5.89 -17.50 -16.15
N ALA A 363 5.76 -18.37 -15.13
CA ALA A 363 4.53 -18.53 -14.37
C ALA A 363 4.25 -17.27 -13.54
N ARG A 364 5.28 -16.71 -12.90
CA ARG A 364 5.19 -15.48 -12.11
C ARG A 364 4.71 -14.28 -12.94
N ARG A 365 5.20 -14.17 -14.18
CA ARG A 365 4.81 -13.11 -15.13
C ARG A 365 3.31 -13.09 -15.39
N HIS A 366 2.70 -14.25 -15.64
CA HIS A 366 1.24 -14.36 -15.87
C HIS A 366 0.47 -14.22 -14.55
N TRP A 367 1.01 -14.73 -13.45
CA TRP A 367 0.42 -14.57 -12.13
C TRP A 367 0.30 -13.08 -11.74
N HIS A 368 1.32 -12.25 -12.00
CA HIS A 368 1.22 -10.80 -11.77
C HIS A 368 0.08 -10.13 -12.53
N ALA A 369 -0.14 -10.52 -13.80
CA ALA A 369 -1.24 -10.00 -14.59
C ALA A 369 -2.60 -10.38 -13.96
N ALA A 370 -2.74 -11.62 -13.50
CA ALA A 370 -3.94 -12.10 -12.82
C ALA A 370 -4.19 -11.40 -11.46
N VAL A 371 -3.12 -11.15 -10.69
CA VAL A 371 -3.17 -10.40 -9.43
C VAL A 371 -3.73 -8.99 -9.66
N LEU A 372 -3.21 -8.28 -10.67
CA LEU A 372 -3.61 -6.92 -11.02
C LEU A 372 -4.97 -6.81 -11.70
N ALA A 373 -5.39 -7.85 -12.42
CA ALA A 373 -6.64 -7.85 -13.17
C ALA A 373 -7.84 -7.50 -12.28
N ASN A 374 -8.76 -6.69 -12.82
CA ASN A 374 -9.94 -6.19 -12.09
C ASN A 374 -9.62 -5.31 -10.87
N GLY A 375 -8.38 -4.83 -10.68
CA GLY A 375 -8.02 -3.87 -9.63
C GLY A 375 -7.80 -4.45 -8.23
N ARG A 376 -7.74 -3.57 -7.23
CA ARG A 376 -7.39 -3.85 -5.83
C ARG A 376 -8.30 -4.85 -5.17
N LYS A 377 -7.75 -5.89 -4.54
CA LYS A 377 -8.54 -6.95 -3.93
C LYS A 377 -7.94 -7.38 -2.62
N ARG A 378 -8.78 -7.89 -1.72
CA ARG A 378 -8.30 -8.50 -0.49
C ARG A 378 -7.40 -9.68 -0.82
N LEU A 379 -6.43 -9.97 0.04
CA LEU A 379 -5.50 -11.07 -0.20
C LEU A 379 -6.19 -12.43 -0.16
N ASP A 380 -7.24 -12.60 0.63
CA ASP A 380 -8.06 -13.82 0.66
C ASP A 380 -8.85 -14.04 -0.66
N ALA A 381 -8.87 -13.07 -1.57
CA ALA A 381 -9.44 -13.18 -2.91
C ALA A 381 -8.39 -13.39 -4.02
N LEU A 382 -7.10 -13.50 -3.66
CA LEU A 382 -6.02 -13.90 -4.57
C LEU A 382 -6.01 -15.43 -4.63
N LEU A 383 -6.77 -16.02 -5.56
CA LEU A 383 -6.72 -17.45 -5.90
C LEU A 383 -5.52 -17.76 -6.79
#